data_AF-A0AAW2ANY5-F1
#
_entry.id   AF-A0AAW2ANY5-F1
#
_cell.length_a   1.000
_cell.length_b   1.000
_cell.length_c   1.000
_cell.angle_alpha   90.00
_cell.angle_beta   90.00
_cell.angle_gamma   90.00
#
_symmetry.space_group_name_H-M   'P 1'
#
loop_
_entity.id
_entity.type
_entity.pdbx_description
1 polymer ?
#
loop_
_entity_poly.entity_id
_entity_poly.type
_entity_poly.pdbx_seq_one_letter_code
_entity_poly.pdbx_strand_id
1 'polypeptide(L)' 'MMILPRSGFGRGADSVVLVLFWVLGSVVAKDTAFVEVVLFESSPNGDYTTYTTGLQGRFSRAGATISAEGEIVQ' A
#
# COMPACT_ATOMS: atom_id res chain seq x y z
N MET A 1 46.29 5.64 30.65
CA MET A 1 46.37 5.12 29.26
C MET A 1 45.53 3.85 29.26
N MET A 2 44.32 3.81 28.70
CA MET A 2 44.03 3.76 27.27
C MET A 2 42.71 4.49 26.95
N ILE A 3 42.73 5.26 25.88
CA ILE A 3 41.59 6.00 25.33
C ILE A 3 40.93 5.10 24.29
N LEU A 4 39.66 4.76 24.48
CA LEU A 4 38.86 4.01 23.51
C LEU A 4 38.61 4.91 22.26
N PRO A 5 38.81 4.42 21.03
CA PRO A 5 38.48 5.20 19.86
C PRO A 5 36.97 5.36 19.77
N ARG A 6 36.49 6.61 19.83
CA ARG A 6 35.15 6.99 19.40
C ARG A 6 35.05 6.70 17.90
N SER A 7 34.58 5.51 17.56
CA SER A 7 34.06 5.18 16.24
C SER A 7 32.83 6.04 16.00
N GLY A 8 33.05 7.23 15.45
CA GLY A 8 32.01 8.07 14.87
C GLY A 8 31.48 7.40 13.61
N PHE A 9 30.52 6.48 13.77
CA PHE A 9 29.69 6.04 12.67
C PHE A 9 28.91 7.27 12.17
N GLY A 10 29.19 7.65 10.93
CA GLY A 10 28.83 8.94 10.39
C GLY A 10 27.31 9.14 10.31
N ARG A 11 26.83 10.19 10.97
CA ARG A 11 25.45 10.70 10.95
C ARG A 11 24.83 10.81 9.53
N GLY A 12 25.67 10.92 8.49
CA GLY A 12 25.26 10.93 7.08
C GLY A 12 24.96 9.55 6.50
N ALA A 13 25.67 8.48 6.90
CA ALA A 13 25.41 7.13 6.41
C ALA A 13 24.04 6.62 6.90
N ASP A 14 23.71 6.89 8.16
CA ASP A 14 22.42 6.54 8.76
C ASP A 14 21.26 7.28 8.07
N SER A 15 21.48 8.56 7.71
CA SER A 15 20.48 9.37 7.00
C SER A 15 20.25 8.87 5.57
N VAL A 16 21.31 8.49 4.85
CA VAL A 16 21.22 7.92 3.49
C VAL A 16 20.47 6.58 3.52
N VAL A 17 20.75 5.74 4.51
CA VAL A 17 20.05 4.46 4.70
C VAL A 17 18.56 4.69 4.95
N LEU A 18 18.19 5.61 5.85
CA LEU A 18 16.79 5.96 6.12
C LEU A 18 16.05 6.49 4.90
N VAL A 19 16.69 7.36 4.10
CA VAL A 19 16.12 7.88 2.85
C VAL A 19 15.93 6.75 1.84
N LEU A 20 16.90 5.85 1.71
CA LEU A 20 16.81 4.71 0.79
C LEU A 20 15.66 3.77 1.17
N PHE A 21 15.49 3.46 2.47
CA PHE A 21 14.36 2.67 2.97
C PHE A 21 13.02 3.34 2.68
N TRP A 22 12.91 4.67 2.87
CA TRP A 22 11.70 5.42 2.53
C TRP A 22 11.37 5.40 1.04
N VAL A 23 12.40 5.58 0.19
CA VAL A 23 12.23 5.55 -1.25
C VAL A 23 11.80 4.17 -1.72
N LEU A 24 12.45 3.09 -1.27
CA LEU A 24 12.04 1.73 -1.62
C LEU A 24 10.64 1.39 -1.10
N GLY A 25 10.28 1.79 0.13
CA GLY A 25 8.94 1.59 0.68
C GLY A 25 7.86 2.31 -0.14
N SER A 26 8.15 3.53 -0.60
CA SER A 26 7.22 4.30 -1.44
C SER A 26 6.99 3.68 -2.82
N VAL A 27 8.03 3.06 -3.41
CA VAL A 27 7.93 2.38 -4.70
C VAL A 27 7.09 1.11 -4.58
N VAL A 28 7.24 0.35 -3.49
CA VAL A 28 6.44 -0.86 -3.24
C VAL A 28 4.97 -0.50 -2.97
N ALA A 29 4.70 0.57 -2.24
CA ALA A 29 3.33 1.00 -1.93
C ALA A 29 2.55 1.46 -3.17
N LYS A 30 3.23 2.01 -4.18
CA LYS A 30 2.58 2.61 -5.36
C LYS A 30 1.88 1.60 -6.27
N ASP A 31 2.33 0.36 -6.27
CA ASP A 31 1.79 -0.68 -7.15
C ASP A 31 0.69 -1.51 -6.50
N THR A 32 0.48 -1.42 -5.19
CA THR A 32 -0.53 -2.23 -4.49
C THR A 32 -1.94 -1.70 -4.78
N ALA A 33 -2.82 -2.59 -5.25
CA ALA A 33 -4.24 -2.29 -5.43
C ALA A 33 -5.05 -2.98 -4.34
N PHE A 34 -5.85 -2.22 -3.60
CA PHE A 34 -6.84 -2.78 -2.69
C PHE A 34 -8.16 -2.97 -3.45
N VAL A 35 -8.76 -4.14 -3.30
CA VAL A 35 -10.01 -4.49 -3.97
C VAL A 35 -11.02 -4.89 -2.91
N GLU A 36 -12.15 -4.20 -2.86
CA GLU A 36 -13.29 -4.57 -2.04
C GLU A 36 -14.38 -5.12 -2.95
N VAL A 37 -14.75 -6.39 -2.73
CA VAL A 37 -15.88 -7.03 -3.41
C VAL A 37 -17.09 -6.89 -2.51
N VAL A 38 -18.14 -6.24 -3.01
CA VAL A 38 -19.37 -5.98 -2.28
C VAL A 38 -20.48 -6.86 -2.82
N LEU A 39 -20.94 -7.82 -2.02
CA LEU A 39 -22.21 -8.50 -2.24
C LEU A 39 -23.31 -7.69 -1.56
N PHE A 40 -24.46 -7.52 -2.20
CA PHE A 40 -25.58 -6.78 -1.63
C PHE A 40 -26.92 -7.48 -1.81
N GLU A 41 -27.78 -7.33 -0.81
CA GLU A 41 -29.18 -7.77 -0.82
C GLU A 41 -30.08 -6.55 -0.60
N SER A 42 -31.09 -6.35 -1.44
CA SER A 42 -32.07 -5.27 -1.30
C SER A 42 -33.25 -5.70 -0.43
N SER A 43 -33.67 -4.85 0.50
CA SER A 43 -34.89 -5.05 1.29
C SER A 43 -36.12 -4.47 0.57
N PRO A 44 -37.35 -4.93 0.88
CA PRO A 44 -38.58 -4.34 0.36
C PRO A 44 -38.76 -2.85 0.69
N ASN A 45 -38.06 -2.36 1.72
CA ASN A 45 -38.10 -0.97 2.14
C ASN A 45 -37.08 -0.09 1.37
N GLY A 46 -36.29 -0.70 0.47
CA GLY A 46 -35.28 -0.01 -0.34
C GLY A 46 -33.89 0.07 0.31
N ASP A 47 -33.72 -0.48 1.51
CA ASP A 47 -32.42 -0.57 2.17
C ASP A 47 -31.56 -1.68 1.56
N TYR A 48 -30.24 -1.57 1.73
CA TYR A 48 -29.30 -2.60 1.31
C TYR A 48 -28.56 -3.19 2.51
N THR A 49 -28.46 -4.51 2.55
CA THR A 49 -27.51 -5.22 3.40
C THR A 49 -26.31 -5.60 2.55
N THR A 50 -25.11 -5.21 2.98
CA THR A 50 -23.87 -5.44 2.22
C THR A 50 -22.91 -6.35 2.97
N TYR A 51 -22.23 -7.21 2.23
CA TYR A 51 -21.15 -8.08 2.73
C TYR A 51 -19.89 -7.79 1.93
N THR A 52 -18.88 -7.21 2.58
CA THR A 52 -17.65 -6.76 1.94
C THR A 52 -16.50 -7.73 2.20
N THR A 53 -15.84 -8.17 1.14
CA THR A 53 -14.60 -8.96 1.21
C THR A 53 -13.43 -8.15 0.66
N GLY A 54 -12.39 -7.97 1.48
CA GLY A 54 -11.17 -7.28 1.09
C GLY A 54 -10.13 -8.21 0.47
N LEU A 55 -9.51 -7.76 -0.61
CA LEU A 55 -8.46 -8.45 -1.36
C LEU A 55 -7.34 -7.47 -1.71
N GLN A 56 -6.17 -8.01 -2.07
CA GLN A 56 -5.04 -7.22 -2.56
C GLN A 56 -4.55 -7.77 -3.90
N GLY A 57 -4.24 -6.86 -4.80
CA GLY A 57 -3.62 -7.13 -6.08
C GLY A 57 -2.55 -6.10 -6.40
N ARG A 58 -2.20 -5.99 -7.68
CA ARG A 58 -1.26 -4.98 -8.16
C ARG A 58 -1.82 -4.25 -9.38
N PHE A 59 -1.56 -2.95 -9.46
CA PHE A 59 -1.78 -2.20 -10.69
C PHE A 59 -0.81 -2.68 -11.78
N SER A 60 -1.35 -2.96 -12.96
CA SER A 60 -0.53 -3.23 -14.14
C SER A 60 0.06 -1.93 -14.68
N ARG A 61 1.34 -1.96 -15.09
CA ARG A 61 2.01 -0.82 -15.75
C ARG A 61 1.45 -0.51 -17.15
N ALA A 62 0.63 -1.41 -17.71
CA ALA A 62 -0.01 -1.21 -19.01
C ALA A 62 -1.25 -0.28 -18.92
N GLY A 63 -1.78 -0.03 -17.73
CA GLY A 63 -2.96 0.82 -17.51
C GLY A 63 -2.67 2.01 -16.60
N ALA A 64 -3.70 2.80 -16.33
CA ALA A 64 -3.61 3.91 -15.38
C ALA A 64 -3.66 3.40 -13.93
N THR A 65 -2.83 3.96 -13.06
CA THR A 65 -2.86 3.73 -11.60
C THR A 65 -3.87 4.66 -10.95
N ILE A 66 -5.16 4.37 -11.13
CA ILE A 66 -6.28 5.14 -10.58
C ILE A 66 -7.31 4.21 -9.94
N SER A 67 -8.12 4.73 -9.02
CA SER A 67 -9.25 4.00 -8.47
C SER A 67 -10.35 3.79 -9.53
N ALA A 68 -11.13 2.73 -9.36
CA ALA A 68 -12.31 2.45 -10.17
C ALA A 68 -13.34 1.67 -9.33
N GLU A 69 -14.62 1.82 -9.69
CA GLU A 69 -15.75 1.11 -9.11
C GLU A 69 -16.73 0.70 -10.22
N GLY A 70 -17.46 -0.39 -10.03
CA GLY A 70 -18.41 -0.89 -11.00
C GLY A 70 -18.91 -2.31 -10.72
N GLU A 71 -19.91 -2.74 -11.47
CA GLU A 71 -20.41 -4.12 -11.45
C GLU A 71 -19.35 -5.09 -12.01
N ILE A 72 -19.16 -6.23 -11.35
CA ILE A 72 -18.20 -7.25 -11.76
C ILE A 72 -18.82 -8.11 -12.87
N VAL A 73 -18.18 -8.16 -14.03
CA VAL A 73 -18.55 -9.01 -15.17
C VAL A 73 -17.38 -9.95 -15.47
N GLN A 74 -17.62 -11.26 -15.49
CA GLN A 74 -16.61 -12.30 -15.71
C GLN A 74 -16.52 -12.76 -17.17
#